data_AF-A0A2N8DPC0-F1
#
_entry.id   AF-A0A2N8DPC0-F1
#
_cell.length_a   1.000
_cell.length_b   1.000
_cell.length_c   1.000
_cell.angle_alpha   90.00
_cell.angle_beta   90.00
_cell.angle_gamma   90.00
#
_symmetry.space_group_name_H-M   'P 1'
#
loop_
_entity.id
_entity.type
_entity.pdbx_description
1 polymer ?
#
loop_
_entity_poly.entity_id
_entity_poly.type
_entity_poly.pdbx_seq_one_letter_code
_entity_poly.pdbx_strand_id
1 'polypeptide(L)'
;MRARFDTLFGRLFGMLFVAIVLAHLLAFAWFHHYGPPPPPPPPAFSEGIDGQQPPPDPRFPRRPPRPWFGGPLVPLTFQFISLMIAAWYGAKLLSRPIQRLSDAAERLSENLDSPPLDESGPREARQAAHTFNLMQQRIREQVQQRARMLGAVSHDLRTPLSRLKLRLEKIDDDKLQGQMRQDLNDMIGMLDATLTYLHEQRTSEALQLMDVQALVESLCENAQDQGADVQVSGHCAPLQVQPMALRSCINNLMDNALRYAGQAHIELQDQREQLLIRVIDHGPGIAADKREAVFEPFFRLEGSRNRNSGGVGLGMTIAREAAQRQGGQLNLEETPGGGLTAVIRLPRH
;
A
#
# COMPACT_ATOMS: atom_id res chain seq x y z
N MET A 1 -35.27 12.02 -18.62
CA MET A 1 -35.05 12.78 -17.36
C MET A 1 -34.11 12.10 -16.37
N ARG A 2 -34.09 10.75 -16.23
CA ARG A 2 -33.20 10.04 -15.28
C ARG A 2 -31.69 10.29 -15.47
N ALA A 3 -31.20 10.40 -16.71
CA ALA A 3 -29.77 10.54 -17.00
C ALA A 3 -29.11 11.87 -16.52
N ARG A 4 -29.88 12.94 -16.27
CA ARG A 4 -29.30 14.21 -15.80
C ARG A 4 -28.86 14.16 -14.33
N PHE A 5 -29.51 13.34 -13.50
CA PHE A 5 -29.20 13.18 -12.07
C PHE A 5 -28.09 12.15 -11.79
N ASP A 6 -27.55 11.49 -12.82
CA ASP A 6 -26.40 10.60 -12.68
C ASP A 6 -25.06 11.36 -12.64
N THR A 7 -25.06 12.62 -13.06
CA THR A 7 -23.88 13.50 -13.01
C THR A 7 -23.71 14.10 -11.61
N LEU A 8 -22.47 14.37 -11.22
CA LEU A 8 -22.13 15.04 -9.97
C LEU A 8 -22.77 16.43 -9.94
N PHE A 9 -22.71 17.16 -11.05
CA PHE A 9 -23.39 18.45 -11.20
C PHE A 9 -24.91 18.32 -10.98
N GLY A 10 -25.57 17.34 -11.63
CA GLY A 10 -27.01 17.14 -11.50
C GLY A 10 -27.44 16.78 -10.08
N ARG A 11 -26.63 16.01 -9.35
CA ARG A 11 -26.89 15.69 -7.93
C ARG A 11 -26.73 16.89 -7.02
N LEU A 12 -25.66 17.67 -7.18
CA LEU A 12 -25.46 18.90 -6.40
C LEU A 12 -26.55 19.93 -6.68
N PHE A 13 -26.85 20.16 -7.96
CA PHE A 13 -27.87 21.09 -8.39
C PHE A 13 -29.26 20.67 -7.89
N GLY A 14 -29.60 19.39 -8.04
CA GLY A 14 -30.87 18.84 -7.55
C GLY A 14 -30.99 18.96 -6.03
N MET A 15 -29.93 18.67 -5.28
CA MET A 15 -29.91 18.80 -3.82
C MET A 15 -30.05 20.27 -3.38
N LEU A 16 -29.32 21.19 -4.00
CA LEU A 16 -29.44 22.62 -3.71
C LEU A 16 -30.85 23.12 -4.00
N PHE A 17 -31.44 22.71 -5.12
CA PHE A 17 -32.81 23.05 -5.46
C PHE A 17 -33.82 22.52 -4.44
N VAL A 18 -33.71 21.24 -4.05
CA VAL A 18 -34.56 20.62 -3.02
C VAL A 18 -34.40 21.34 -1.68
N ALA A 19 -33.17 21.67 -1.30
CA ALA A 19 -32.88 22.40 -0.07
C ALA A 19 -33.55 23.78 -0.06
N ILE A 20 -33.48 24.52 -1.17
CA ILE A 20 -34.14 25.82 -1.30
C ILE A 20 -35.66 25.67 -1.19
N VAL A 21 -36.27 24.76 -1.94
CA VAL A 21 -37.73 24.55 -1.93
C VAL A 21 -38.20 24.11 -0.54
N LEU A 22 -37.51 23.17 0.09
CA LEU A 22 -37.85 22.65 1.42
C LEU A 22 -37.74 23.73 2.50
N ALA A 23 -36.73 24.61 2.43
CA ALA A 23 -36.63 25.75 3.34
C ALA A 23 -37.82 26.71 3.22
N HIS A 24 -38.26 27.00 1.98
CA HIS A 24 -39.41 27.88 1.75
C HIS A 24 -40.72 27.24 2.23
N LEU A 25 -40.91 25.93 1.99
CA LEU A 25 -42.08 25.20 2.46
C LEU A 25 -42.14 25.14 4.00
N LEU A 26 -41.01 24.89 4.67
CA LEU A 26 -40.92 24.92 6.13
C LEU A 26 -41.22 26.31 6.70
N ALA A 27 -40.67 27.35 6.08
CA ALA A 27 -40.97 28.73 6.46
C ALA A 27 -42.46 29.06 6.28
N PHE A 28 -43.06 28.68 5.15
CA PHE A 28 -44.48 28.90 4.88
C PHE A 28 -45.37 28.15 5.87
N ALA A 29 -45.09 26.87 6.14
CA ALA A 29 -45.82 26.06 7.11
C ALA A 29 -45.72 26.65 8.53
N TRP A 30 -44.54 27.15 8.92
CA TRP A 30 -44.36 27.85 10.18
C TRP A 30 -45.25 29.08 10.29
N PHE A 31 -45.26 29.95 9.28
CA PHE A 31 -46.11 31.15 9.29
C PHE A 31 -47.60 30.82 9.21
N HIS A 32 -47.99 29.74 8.54
CA HIS A 32 -49.40 29.33 8.52
C HIS A 32 -49.87 28.86 9.91
N HIS A 33 -49.04 28.12 10.64
CA HIS A 33 -49.46 27.51 11.91
C HIS A 33 -49.21 28.41 13.13
N TYR A 34 -48.12 29.17 13.12
CA TYR A 34 -47.65 30.00 14.25
C TYR A 34 -47.59 31.50 13.92
N GLY A 35 -47.92 31.91 12.70
CA GLY A 35 -47.87 33.30 12.29
C GLY A 35 -49.01 34.14 12.87
N PRO A 36 -48.81 35.47 12.97
CA PRO A 36 -49.86 36.37 13.44
C PRO A 36 -51.06 36.36 12.47
N PRO A 37 -52.31 36.47 12.97
CA PRO A 37 -53.50 36.50 12.13
C PRO A 37 -53.47 37.67 11.14
N PRO A 38 -54.11 37.54 9.96
CA PRO A 38 -54.17 38.61 8.98
C PRO A 38 -54.79 39.87 9.60
N PRO A 39 -54.32 41.08 9.20
CA PRO A 39 -54.88 42.31 9.73
C PRO A 39 -56.38 42.38 9.42
N PRO A 40 -57.22 42.85 10.35
CA PRO A 40 -58.62 43.11 10.04
C PRO A 40 -58.70 44.11 8.87
N PRO A 41 -59.77 44.03 8.04
CA PRO A 41 -59.95 44.99 6.96
C PRO A 41 -59.89 46.41 7.52
N PRO A 42 -59.22 47.36 6.81
CA PRO A 42 -59.21 48.74 7.26
C PRO A 42 -60.66 49.19 7.46
N PRO A 43 -60.96 49.92 8.55
CA PRO A 43 -62.30 50.47 8.74
C PRO A 43 -62.67 51.23 7.47
N ALA A 44 -63.89 51.03 6.98
CA ALA A 44 -64.41 51.81 5.86
C ALA A 44 -64.26 53.29 6.24
N PHE A 45 -63.36 53.99 5.57
CA PHE A 45 -63.16 55.42 5.76
C PHE A 45 -64.49 56.09 5.42
N SER A 46 -65.26 56.46 6.44
CA SER A 46 -66.21 57.55 6.31
C SER A 46 -65.37 58.82 6.41
N GLU A 47 -65.03 59.41 5.26
CA GLU A 47 -64.45 60.74 5.21
C GLU A 47 -65.47 61.71 5.81
N GLY A 48 -65.31 62.02 7.09
CA GLY A 48 -65.85 63.25 7.66
C GLY A 48 -65.09 64.43 7.07
N ILE A 49 -65.82 65.43 6.57
CA ILE A 49 -65.36 66.55 5.75
C ILE A 49 -64.31 67.46 6.44
N ASP A 50 -63.99 67.27 7.73
CA ASP A 50 -63.21 68.22 8.53
C ASP A 50 -61.78 67.77 8.95
N GLY A 51 -61.22 66.71 8.39
CA GLY A 51 -59.78 66.36 8.58
C GLY A 51 -59.36 65.98 10.02
N GLN A 52 -60.29 65.93 10.96
CA GLN A 52 -60.02 65.54 12.34
C GLN A 52 -59.98 64.01 12.46
N GLN A 53 -58.86 63.46 12.93
CA GLN A 53 -58.75 62.03 13.25
C GLN A 53 -59.74 61.66 14.37
N PRO A 54 -60.59 60.64 14.19
CA PRO A 54 -61.53 60.23 15.23
C PRO A 54 -60.78 59.74 16.48
N PRO A 55 -61.34 59.94 17.69
CA PRO A 55 -60.73 59.47 18.93
C PRO A 55 -60.54 57.94 18.87
N PRO A 56 -59.46 57.41 19.49
CA PRO A 56 -59.16 55.98 19.47
C PRO A 56 -60.33 55.19 20.05
N ASP A 57 -60.94 54.33 19.22
CA ASP A 57 -62.10 53.52 19.60
C ASP A 57 -61.68 52.48 20.68
N PRO A 58 -62.27 52.53 21.90
CA PRO A 58 -61.94 51.60 22.98
C PRO A 58 -62.26 50.13 22.68
N ARG A 59 -62.99 49.84 21.59
CA ARG A 59 -63.20 48.48 21.09
C ARG A 59 -61.97 47.86 20.41
N PHE A 60 -60.95 48.67 20.08
CA PHE A 60 -59.71 48.21 19.44
C PHE A 60 -58.50 48.43 20.38
N PRO A 61 -58.15 47.46 21.24
CA PRO A 61 -56.99 47.60 22.12
C PRO A 61 -55.68 47.77 21.33
N ARG A 62 -54.72 48.54 21.89
CA ARG A 62 -53.36 48.71 21.33
C ARG A 62 -52.71 47.34 21.12
N ARG A 63 -52.16 47.12 19.92
CA ARG A 63 -51.55 45.84 19.49
C ARG A 63 -50.51 45.35 20.51
N PRO A 64 -50.50 44.06 20.87
CA PRO A 64 -49.38 43.51 21.63
C PRO A 64 -48.08 43.61 20.80
N PRO A 65 -46.90 43.79 21.44
CA PRO A 65 -45.63 43.80 20.73
C PRO A 65 -45.46 42.48 19.97
N ARG A 66 -45.01 42.57 18.71
CA ARG A 66 -44.74 41.38 17.88
C ARG A 66 -43.76 40.48 18.65
N PRO A 67 -44.04 39.18 18.83
CA PRO A 67 -43.11 38.27 19.48
C PRO A 67 -41.78 38.26 18.71
N TRP A 68 -40.66 38.30 19.43
CA TRP A 68 -39.31 38.32 18.85
C TRP A 68 -39.07 37.12 17.90
N PHE A 69 -39.76 36.00 18.16
CA PHE A 69 -39.74 34.75 17.39
C PHE A 69 -40.67 34.71 16.16
N GLY A 70 -41.31 35.83 15.77
CA GLY A 70 -42.24 35.88 14.62
C GLY A 70 -41.77 36.72 13.42
N GLY A 71 -40.52 37.16 13.39
CA GLY A 71 -39.96 38.06 12.35
C GLY A 71 -39.27 37.34 11.17
N PRO A 72 -38.55 38.08 10.30
CA PRO A 72 -37.81 37.51 9.16
C PRO A 72 -36.68 36.55 9.56
N LEU A 73 -36.37 36.45 10.86
CA LEU A 73 -35.37 35.53 11.41
C LEU A 73 -35.74 34.05 11.19
N VAL A 74 -37.03 33.69 11.30
CA VAL A 74 -37.45 32.29 11.15
C VAL A 74 -37.23 31.73 9.73
N PRO A 75 -37.65 32.40 8.64
CA PRO A 75 -37.34 31.90 7.30
C PRO A 75 -35.83 31.87 7.03
N LEU A 76 -35.08 32.85 7.56
CA LEU A 76 -33.62 32.90 7.42
C LEU A 76 -32.94 31.71 8.13
N THR A 77 -33.41 31.29 9.30
CA THR A 77 -32.84 30.12 10.00
C THR A 77 -33.14 28.81 9.27
N PHE A 78 -34.36 28.61 8.77
CA PHE A 78 -34.68 27.44 7.94
C PHE A 78 -33.85 27.39 6.66
N GLN A 79 -33.67 28.54 6.01
CA GLN A 79 -32.82 28.64 4.82
C GLN A 79 -31.36 28.35 5.14
N PHE A 80 -30.82 28.90 6.23
CA PHE A 80 -29.45 28.68 6.65
C PHE A 80 -29.19 27.19 6.97
N ILE A 81 -30.07 26.55 7.75
CA ILE A 81 -29.94 25.13 8.11
C ILE A 81 -30.00 24.25 6.86
N SER A 82 -30.96 24.53 5.96
CA SER A 82 -31.12 23.77 4.72
C SER A 82 -29.88 23.88 3.81
N LEU A 83 -29.34 25.10 3.66
CA LEU A 83 -28.11 25.33 2.91
C LEU A 83 -26.90 24.65 3.56
N MET A 84 -26.80 24.64 4.89
CA MET A 84 -25.73 23.92 5.60
C MET A 84 -25.79 22.42 5.36
N ILE A 85 -26.98 21.81 5.43
CA ILE A 85 -27.17 20.38 5.15
C ILE A 85 -26.80 20.07 3.69
N ALA A 86 -27.26 20.89 2.74
CA ALA A 86 -26.94 20.74 1.33
C ALA A 86 -25.43 20.90 1.07
N ALA A 87 -24.78 21.90 1.67
CA ALA A 87 -23.35 22.12 1.55
C ALA A 87 -22.55 20.95 2.15
N TRP A 88 -22.94 20.45 3.33
CA TRP A 88 -22.29 19.30 3.97
C TRP A 88 -22.40 18.04 3.11
N TYR A 89 -23.59 17.72 2.60
CA TYR A 89 -23.77 16.55 1.75
C TYR A 89 -23.04 16.73 0.40
N GLY A 90 -23.09 17.93 -0.19
CA GLY A 90 -22.36 18.26 -1.41
C GLY A 90 -20.86 18.09 -1.24
N ALA A 91 -20.26 18.64 -0.19
CA ALA A 91 -18.85 18.47 0.15
C ALA A 91 -18.50 16.98 0.31
N LYS A 92 -19.34 16.20 0.99
CA LYS A 92 -19.15 14.75 1.15
C LYS A 92 -19.21 14.00 -0.19
N LEU A 93 -20.05 14.45 -1.11
CA LEU A 93 -20.20 13.86 -2.45
C LEU A 93 -18.98 14.12 -3.34
N LEU A 94 -18.31 15.27 -3.20
CA LEU A 94 -17.06 15.58 -3.92
C LEU A 94 -15.82 14.96 -3.28
N SER A 95 -15.73 15.00 -1.95
CA SER A 95 -14.51 14.60 -1.24
C SER A 95 -14.30 13.08 -1.23
N ARG A 96 -15.37 12.30 -1.09
CA ARG A 96 -15.28 10.83 -0.97
C ARG A 96 -14.64 10.15 -2.19
N PRO A 97 -15.03 10.46 -3.45
CA PRO A 97 -14.39 9.84 -4.63
C PRO A 97 -12.91 10.17 -4.74
N ILE A 98 -12.52 11.41 -4.42
CA ILE A 98 -11.12 11.86 -4.50
C ILE A 98 -10.27 11.13 -3.45
N GLN A 99 -10.76 11.03 -2.20
CA GLN A 99 -10.10 10.26 -1.14
C GLN A 99 -9.91 8.80 -1.55
N ARG A 100 -10.97 8.14 -2.06
CA ARG A 100 -10.88 6.76 -2.54
C ARG A 100 -9.84 6.56 -3.65
N LEU A 101 -9.75 7.50 -4.59
CA LEU A 101 -8.74 7.46 -5.64
C LEU A 101 -7.33 7.65 -5.07
N SER A 102 -7.15 8.55 -4.10
CA SER A 102 -5.88 8.76 -3.41
C SER A 102 -5.44 7.50 -2.66
N ASP A 103 -6.33 6.94 -1.84
CA ASP A 103 -6.07 5.71 -1.06
C ASP A 103 -5.79 4.51 -1.99
N ALA A 104 -6.43 4.46 -3.16
CA ALA A 104 -6.14 3.42 -4.16
C ALA A 104 -4.80 3.65 -4.86
N ALA A 105 -4.40 4.89 -5.13
CA ALA A 105 -3.10 5.20 -5.71
C ALA A 105 -1.95 4.87 -4.75
N GLU A 106 -2.12 5.16 -3.45
CA GLU A 106 -1.16 4.80 -2.40
C GLU A 106 -1.03 3.28 -2.27
N ARG A 107 -2.16 2.56 -2.18
CA ARG A 107 -2.17 1.09 -2.17
C ARG A 107 -1.57 0.48 -3.44
N LEU A 108 -1.79 1.08 -4.61
CA LEU A 108 -1.19 0.62 -5.87
C LEU A 108 0.33 0.81 -5.89
N SER A 109 0.83 1.87 -5.25
CA SER A 109 2.27 2.14 -5.11
C SER A 109 2.97 1.07 -4.27
N GLU A 110 2.29 0.53 -3.25
CA GLU A 110 2.83 -0.51 -2.38
C GLU A 110 2.60 -1.92 -2.95
N ASN A 111 1.42 -2.15 -3.53
CA ASN A 111 0.99 -3.46 -4.01
C ASN A 111 0.20 -3.35 -5.33
N LEU A 112 0.85 -3.79 -6.42
CA LEU A 112 0.27 -3.85 -7.76
C LEU A 112 -0.99 -4.73 -7.85
N ASP A 113 -1.08 -5.74 -6.99
CA ASP A 113 -2.17 -6.72 -6.95
C ASP A 113 -3.31 -6.31 -6.00
N SER A 114 -3.28 -5.06 -5.51
CA SER A 114 -4.37 -4.49 -4.71
C SER A 114 -5.73 -4.55 -5.43
N PRO A 115 -6.85 -4.69 -4.70
CA PRO A 115 -8.16 -4.82 -5.30
C PRO A 115 -8.55 -3.56 -6.09
N PRO A 116 -9.23 -3.71 -7.24
CA PRO A 116 -9.65 -2.57 -8.06
C PRO A 116 -10.68 -1.70 -7.33
N LEU A 117 -10.83 -0.46 -7.79
CA LEU A 117 -11.83 0.47 -7.26
C LEU A 117 -13.25 0.05 -7.65
N ASP A 118 -14.16 0.11 -6.68
CA ASP A 118 -15.59 -0.02 -6.95
C ASP A 118 -16.09 1.11 -7.87
N GLU A 119 -16.68 0.75 -9.01
CA GLU A 119 -17.26 1.68 -9.98
C GLU A 119 -18.64 2.18 -9.53
N SER A 120 -18.68 2.82 -8.36
CA SER A 120 -19.89 3.34 -7.71
C SER A 120 -19.94 4.88 -7.67
N GLY A 121 -21.15 5.42 -7.55
CA GLY A 121 -21.36 6.86 -7.36
C GLY A 121 -21.74 7.62 -8.64
N PRO A 122 -21.54 8.97 -8.66
CA PRO A 122 -21.81 9.79 -9.84
C PRO A 122 -21.03 9.31 -11.07
N ARG A 123 -21.54 9.62 -12.26
CA ARG A 123 -20.95 9.21 -13.55
C ARG A 123 -19.47 9.55 -13.65
N GLU A 124 -19.06 10.73 -13.19
CA GLU A 124 -17.68 11.21 -13.20
C GLU A 124 -16.79 10.36 -12.29
N ALA A 125 -17.29 10.01 -11.09
CA ALA A 125 -16.58 9.13 -10.16
C ALA A 125 -16.43 7.70 -10.72
N ARG A 126 -17.50 7.16 -11.33
CA ARG A 126 -17.45 5.84 -12.00
C ARG A 126 -16.48 5.82 -13.17
N GLN A 127 -16.49 6.87 -14.00
CA GLN A 127 -15.57 7.00 -15.11
C GLN A 127 -14.11 7.06 -14.64
N ALA A 128 -13.83 7.84 -13.58
CA ALA A 128 -12.50 7.93 -13.00
C ALA A 128 -12.05 6.58 -12.42
N ALA A 129 -12.91 5.88 -11.68
CA ALA A 129 -12.64 4.55 -11.15
C ALA A 129 -12.35 3.53 -12.28
N HIS A 130 -13.17 3.51 -13.32
CA HIS A 130 -12.95 2.64 -14.49
C HIS A 130 -11.62 2.92 -15.18
N THR A 131 -11.29 4.20 -15.44
CA THR A 131 -10.01 4.58 -16.06
C THR A 131 -8.81 4.23 -15.17
N PHE A 132 -8.93 4.39 -13.85
CA PHE A 132 -7.92 3.97 -12.88
C PHE A 132 -7.72 2.45 -12.92
N ASN A 133 -8.80 1.67 -12.89
CA ASN A 133 -8.75 0.20 -12.98
C ASN A 133 -8.08 -0.27 -14.28
N LEU A 134 -8.38 0.37 -15.41
CA LEU A 134 -7.73 0.08 -16.69
C LEU A 134 -6.23 0.39 -16.67
N MET A 135 -5.83 1.49 -16.02
CA MET A 135 -4.42 1.84 -15.85
C MET A 135 -3.70 0.81 -14.98
N GLN A 136 -4.29 0.43 -13.83
CA GLN A 136 -3.76 -0.63 -12.96
C GLN A 136 -3.56 -1.93 -13.75
N GLN A 137 -4.55 -2.36 -14.53
CA GLN A 137 -4.46 -3.57 -15.33
C GLN A 137 -3.32 -3.49 -16.36
N ARG A 138 -3.19 -2.38 -17.08
CA ARG A 138 -2.11 -2.21 -18.08
C ARG A 138 -0.72 -2.22 -17.45
N ILE A 139 -0.55 -1.58 -16.30
CA ILE A 139 0.71 -1.59 -15.55
C ILE A 139 1.05 -3.03 -15.15
N ARG A 140 0.08 -3.77 -14.61
CA ARG A 140 0.23 -5.18 -14.24
C ARG A 140 0.62 -6.06 -15.43
N GLU A 141 -0.07 -5.92 -16.56
CA GLU A 141 0.23 -6.64 -17.79
C GLU A 141 1.64 -6.33 -18.31
N GLN A 142 2.07 -5.07 -18.26
CA GLN A 142 3.40 -4.65 -18.71
C GLN A 142 4.51 -5.24 -17.84
N VAL A 143 4.34 -5.25 -16.51
CA VAL A 143 5.26 -5.90 -15.57
C VAL A 143 5.29 -7.42 -15.78
N GLN A 144 4.12 -8.03 -16.01
CA GLN A 144 3.98 -9.45 -16.31
C GLN A 144 4.59 -9.84 -17.66
N GLN A 145 4.53 -8.98 -18.67
CA GLN A 145 5.17 -9.22 -19.97
C GLN A 145 6.69 -9.14 -19.86
N ARG A 146 7.23 -8.10 -19.20
CA ARG A 146 8.68 -7.90 -19.06
C ARG A 146 9.38 -9.09 -18.41
N ALA A 147 8.90 -9.58 -17.26
CA ALA A 147 9.56 -10.72 -16.64
C ALA A 147 9.19 -12.09 -17.26
N ARG A 148 8.11 -12.22 -18.07
CA ARG A 148 7.92 -13.42 -18.92
C ARG A 148 8.97 -13.45 -20.04
N MET A 149 9.24 -12.30 -20.65
CA MET A 149 10.29 -12.14 -21.65
C MET A 149 11.66 -12.46 -21.05
N LEU A 150 11.98 -11.93 -19.87
CA LEU A 150 13.26 -12.26 -19.19
C LEU A 150 13.35 -13.74 -18.84
N GLY A 151 12.25 -14.37 -18.39
CA GLY A 151 12.14 -15.81 -18.19
C GLY A 151 12.54 -16.62 -19.43
N ALA A 152 11.95 -16.28 -20.59
CA ALA A 152 12.22 -16.94 -21.86
C ALA A 152 13.67 -16.74 -22.32
N VAL A 153 14.19 -15.50 -22.25
CA VAL A 153 15.58 -15.19 -22.64
C VAL A 153 16.58 -15.99 -21.80
N SER A 154 16.38 -16.07 -20.48
CA SER A 154 17.29 -16.83 -19.62
C SER A 154 17.25 -18.33 -19.90
N HIS A 155 16.07 -18.90 -20.17
CA HIS A 155 15.95 -20.30 -20.60
C HIS A 155 16.73 -20.56 -21.90
N ASP A 156 16.58 -19.65 -22.87
CA ASP A 156 17.27 -19.75 -24.16
C ASP A 156 18.78 -19.53 -24.06
N LEU A 157 19.26 -18.78 -23.05
CA LEU A 157 20.69 -18.64 -22.73
C LEU A 157 21.26 -19.85 -21.99
N ARG A 158 20.47 -20.56 -21.17
CA ARG A 158 20.92 -21.74 -20.44
C ARG A 158 21.38 -22.86 -21.39
N THR A 159 20.64 -23.07 -22.49
CA THR A 159 20.93 -24.11 -23.47
C THR A 159 22.33 -23.96 -24.13
N PRO A 160 22.71 -22.81 -24.72
CA PRO A 160 24.05 -22.62 -25.28
C PRO A 160 25.15 -22.60 -24.22
N LEU A 161 24.90 -22.10 -23.00
CA LEU A 161 25.87 -22.14 -21.91
C LEU A 161 26.20 -23.58 -21.47
N SER A 162 25.17 -24.44 -21.33
CA SER A 162 25.38 -25.87 -21.04
C SER A 162 26.15 -26.57 -22.15
N ARG A 163 25.91 -26.22 -23.43
CA ARG A 163 26.70 -26.76 -24.56
C ARG A 163 28.15 -26.27 -24.52
N LEU A 164 28.40 -25.00 -24.16
CA LEU A 164 29.76 -24.49 -23.98
C LEU A 164 30.48 -25.24 -22.87
N LYS A 165 29.79 -25.54 -21.75
CA LYS A 165 30.35 -26.32 -20.63
C LYS A 165 30.83 -27.71 -21.08
N LEU A 166 30.06 -28.40 -21.92
CA LEU A 166 30.46 -29.68 -22.52
C LEU A 166 31.63 -29.54 -23.51
N ARG A 167 31.73 -28.42 -24.22
CA ARG A 167 32.86 -28.17 -25.14
C ARG A 167 34.16 -27.87 -24.40
N LEU A 168 34.09 -27.27 -23.21
CA LEU A 168 35.27 -27.05 -22.37
C LEU A 168 35.94 -28.35 -21.94
N GLU A 169 35.19 -29.45 -21.84
CA GLU A 169 35.76 -30.78 -21.49
C GLU A 169 36.78 -31.28 -22.53
N LYS A 170 36.83 -30.66 -23.71
CA LYS A 170 37.77 -30.99 -24.80
C LYS A 170 39.02 -30.11 -24.83
N ILE A 171 39.19 -29.21 -23.87
CA ILE A 171 40.38 -28.36 -23.76
C ILE A 171 41.44 -29.13 -22.97
N ASP A 172 42.63 -29.28 -23.56
CA ASP A 172 43.75 -30.04 -22.98
C ASP A 172 44.47 -29.28 -21.84
N ASP A 173 44.34 -27.95 -21.78
CA ASP A 173 44.89 -27.13 -20.69
C ASP A 173 43.92 -27.13 -19.49
N ASP A 174 44.22 -27.96 -18.48
CA ASP A 174 43.43 -28.11 -17.24
C ASP A 174 43.23 -26.78 -16.50
N LYS A 175 44.21 -25.88 -16.54
CA LYS A 175 44.13 -24.59 -15.84
C LYS A 175 43.17 -23.66 -16.56
N LEU A 176 43.27 -23.56 -17.89
CA LEU A 176 42.35 -22.78 -18.71
C LEU A 176 40.93 -23.37 -18.66
N GLN A 177 40.80 -24.70 -18.75
CA GLN A 177 39.53 -25.40 -18.62
C GLN A 177 38.85 -25.08 -17.28
N GLY A 178 39.59 -25.18 -16.17
CA GLY A 178 39.08 -24.85 -14.84
C GLY A 178 38.59 -23.41 -14.73
N GLN A 179 39.36 -22.44 -15.25
CA GLN A 179 38.98 -21.03 -15.27
C GLN A 179 37.72 -20.78 -16.10
N MET A 180 37.63 -21.33 -17.31
CA MET A 180 36.46 -21.16 -18.17
C MET A 180 35.22 -21.87 -17.62
N ARG A 181 35.40 -23.02 -16.95
CA ARG A 181 34.32 -23.74 -16.28
C ARG A 181 33.77 -22.92 -15.12
N GLN A 182 34.64 -22.26 -14.36
CA GLN A 182 34.23 -21.33 -13.31
C GLN A 182 33.45 -20.15 -13.88
N ASP A 183 33.98 -19.48 -14.92
CA ASP A 183 33.31 -18.35 -15.56
C ASP A 183 31.91 -18.74 -16.10
N LEU A 184 31.74 -19.94 -16.68
CA LEU A 184 30.42 -20.45 -17.11
C LEU A 184 29.49 -20.75 -15.95
N ASN A 185 29.97 -21.37 -14.87
CA ASN A 185 29.16 -21.64 -13.68
C ASN A 185 28.69 -20.33 -13.04
N ASP A 186 29.56 -19.31 -13.00
CA ASP A 186 29.21 -17.98 -12.50
C ASP A 186 28.14 -17.31 -13.37
N MET A 187 28.24 -17.41 -14.71
CA MET A 187 27.21 -16.90 -15.63
C MET A 187 25.87 -17.62 -15.46
N ILE A 188 25.87 -18.94 -15.29
CA ILE A 188 24.64 -19.72 -15.05
C ILE A 188 24.03 -19.33 -13.71
N GLY A 189 24.84 -19.24 -12.64
CA GLY A 189 24.37 -18.77 -11.33
C GLY A 189 23.81 -17.35 -11.38
N MET A 190 24.42 -16.47 -12.18
CA MET A 190 23.90 -15.12 -12.44
C MET A 190 22.50 -15.13 -13.05
N LEU A 191 22.30 -15.96 -14.08
CA LEU A 191 20.99 -16.11 -14.72
C LEU A 191 19.96 -16.68 -13.75
N ASP A 192 20.32 -17.72 -12.99
CA ASP A 192 19.41 -18.38 -12.06
C ASP A 192 18.97 -17.43 -10.94
N ALA A 193 19.91 -16.71 -10.31
CA ALA A 193 19.58 -15.72 -9.29
C ALA A 193 18.73 -14.57 -9.84
N THR A 194 19.00 -14.10 -11.06
CA THR A 194 18.18 -13.05 -11.71
C THR A 194 16.77 -13.54 -11.97
N LEU A 195 16.62 -14.79 -12.41
CA LEU A 195 15.30 -15.40 -12.60
C LEU A 195 14.55 -15.59 -11.29
N THR A 196 15.23 -16.06 -10.24
CA THR A 196 14.65 -16.22 -8.90
C THR A 196 14.16 -14.88 -8.38
N TYR A 197 14.99 -13.83 -8.44
CA TYR A 197 14.60 -12.47 -8.06
C TYR A 197 13.32 -12.00 -8.80
N LEU A 198 13.27 -12.18 -10.13
CA LEU A 198 12.09 -11.79 -10.91
C LEU A 198 10.84 -12.62 -10.62
N HIS A 199 10.99 -13.91 -10.28
CA HIS A 199 9.86 -14.76 -9.88
C HIS A 199 9.37 -14.37 -8.49
N GLU A 200 10.26 -14.12 -7.55
CA GLU A 200 9.90 -13.74 -6.19
C GLU A 200 9.15 -12.41 -6.14
N GLN A 201 9.51 -11.42 -6.98
CA GLN A 201 8.73 -10.17 -7.10
C GLN A 201 7.29 -10.37 -7.59
N ARG A 202 6.96 -11.53 -8.17
CA ARG A 202 5.63 -11.80 -8.73
C ARG A 202 4.76 -12.68 -7.84
N THR A 203 5.39 -13.49 -7.00
CA THR A 203 4.65 -14.47 -6.20
C THR A 203 4.07 -13.77 -4.98
N SER A 204 2.76 -13.52 -5.00
CA SER A 204 1.98 -13.22 -3.81
C SER A 204 1.74 -14.53 -3.05
N GLU A 205 2.60 -14.83 -2.09
CA GLU A 205 2.42 -15.95 -1.18
C GLU A 205 1.48 -15.54 -0.03
N ALA A 206 0.50 -16.39 0.29
CA ALA A 206 -0.38 -16.14 1.42
C ALA A 206 0.36 -16.37 2.74
N LEU A 207 0.04 -15.59 3.76
CA LEU A 207 0.52 -15.87 5.12
C LEU A 207 -0.05 -17.20 5.61
N GLN A 208 0.82 -18.04 6.14
CA GLN A 208 0.49 -19.35 6.69
C GLN A 208 1.15 -19.49 8.07
N LEU A 209 0.42 -20.10 9.00
CA LEU A 209 0.96 -20.47 10.30
C LEU A 209 1.98 -21.60 10.10
N MET A 210 3.25 -21.30 10.31
CA MET A 210 4.34 -22.25 10.09
C MET A 210 5.24 -22.35 11.32
N ASP A 211 5.75 -23.55 11.56
CA ASP A 211 6.85 -23.77 12.49
C ASP A 211 8.17 -23.26 11.87
N VAL A 212 8.56 -22.04 12.26
CA VAL A 212 9.78 -21.40 11.75
C VAL A 212 11.02 -22.11 12.27
N GLN A 213 10.97 -22.68 13.48
CA GLN A 213 12.09 -23.42 14.04
C GLN A 213 12.37 -24.66 13.19
N ALA A 214 11.35 -25.47 12.89
CA ALA A 214 11.49 -26.65 12.04
C ALA A 214 11.98 -26.30 10.61
N LEU A 215 11.59 -25.15 10.06
CA LEU A 215 12.12 -24.67 8.79
C LEU A 215 13.63 -24.41 8.87
N VAL A 216 14.07 -23.68 9.89
CA VAL A 216 15.48 -23.30 10.07
C VAL A 216 16.34 -24.54 10.31
N GLU A 217 15.89 -25.44 11.20
CA GLU A 217 16.54 -26.72 11.47
C GLU A 217 16.71 -27.53 10.18
N SER A 218 15.63 -27.69 9.39
CA SER A 218 15.68 -28.40 8.11
C SER A 218 16.65 -27.76 7.11
N LEU A 219 16.74 -26.43 7.06
CA LEU A 219 17.70 -25.74 6.19
C LEU A 219 19.15 -25.98 6.61
N CYS A 220 19.42 -25.92 7.92
CA CYS A 220 20.74 -26.21 8.47
C CYS A 220 21.15 -27.67 8.22
N GLU A 221 20.26 -28.64 8.45
CA GLU A 221 20.50 -30.07 8.18
C GLU A 221 20.85 -30.29 6.69
N ASN A 222 20.07 -29.73 5.77
CA ASN A 222 20.35 -29.83 4.34
C ASN A 222 21.72 -29.24 3.94
N ALA A 223 22.18 -28.19 4.62
CA ALA A 223 23.49 -27.61 4.38
C ALA A 223 24.62 -28.46 4.98
N GLN A 224 24.41 -29.02 6.19
CA GLN A 224 25.33 -29.94 6.84
C GLN A 224 25.52 -31.24 6.02
N ASP A 225 24.45 -31.78 5.43
CA ASP A 225 24.50 -32.94 4.53
C ASP A 225 25.37 -32.67 3.28
N GLN A 226 25.53 -31.41 2.89
CA GLN A 226 26.41 -30.96 1.80
C GLN A 226 27.83 -30.63 2.29
N GLY A 227 28.13 -30.84 3.57
CA GLY A 227 29.43 -30.62 4.19
C GLY A 227 29.67 -29.18 4.68
N ALA A 228 28.64 -28.34 4.77
CA ALA A 228 28.77 -26.98 5.30
C ALA A 228 28.78 -26.95 6.83
N ASP A 229 29.53 -26.02 7.42
CA ASP A 229 29.52 -25.77 8.87
C ASP A 229 28.41 -24.77 9.22
N VAL A 230 27.22 -25.30 9.53
CA VAL A 230 26.07 -24.50 9.94
C VAL A 230 25.56 -24.98 11.27
N GLN A 231 25.25 -24.07 12.19
CA GLN A 231 24.69 -24.39 13.50
C GLN A 231 23.44 -23.55 13.75
N VAL A 232 22.45 -24.14 14.42
CA VAL A 232 21.23 -23.44 14.87
C VAL A 232 21.15 -23.44 16.39
N SER A 233 20.69 -22.35 16.98
CA SER A 233 20.40 -22.23 18.41
C SER A 233 19.12 -21.41 18.66
N GLY A 234 18.59 -21.51 19.88
CA GLY A 234 17.36 -20.82 20.27
C GLY A 234 16.09 -21.59 19.91
N HIS A 235 14.94 -20.98 20.17
CA HIS A 235 13.63 -21.60 19.98
C HIS A 235 12.61 -20.52 19.63
N CYS A 236 11.57 -20.88 18.87
CA CYS A 236 10.45 -19.97 18.61
C CYS A 236 9.13 -20.71 18.44
N ALA A 237 8.04 -20.11 18.93
CA ALA A 237 6.70 -20.58 18.64
C ALA A 237 6.31 -20.30 17.17
N PRO A 238 5.40 -21.10 16.58
CA PRO A 238 4.91 -20.88 15.21
C PRO A 238 4.49 -19.44 14.92
N LEU A 239 4.69 -19.01 13.67
CA LEU A 239 4.46 -17.64 13.22
C LEU A 239 3.72 -17.63 11.88
N GLN A 240 2.89 -16.61 11.66
CA GLN A 240 2.28 -16.33 10.36
C GLN A 240 3.34 -15.74 9.43
N VAL A 241 3.76 -16.49 8.43
CA VAL A 241 4.84 -16.12 7.50
C VAL A 241 4.48 -16.55 6.09
N GLN A 242 5.27 -16.11 5.11
CA GLN A 242 5.25 -16.60 3.74
C GLN A 242 6.34 -17.69 3.61
N PRO A 243 5.99 -18.99 3.61
CA PRO A 243 6.97 -20.08 3.71
C PRO A 243 8.13 -20.04 2.70
N MET A 244 7.83 -19.82 1.43
CA MET A 244 8.84 -19.77 0.37
C MET A 244 9.68 -18.49 0.47
N ALA A 245 9.06 -17.35 0.75
CA ALA A 245 9.78 -16.09 0.94
C ALA A 245 10.74 -16.16 2.13
N LEU A 246 10.31 -16.71 3.27
CA LEU A 246 11.15 -16.88 4.45
C LEU A 246 12.30 -17.86 4.19
N ARG A 247 12.02 -19.00 3.54
CA ARG A 247 13.05 -19.96 3.13
C ARG A 247 14.10 -19.30 2.24
N SER A 248 13.68 -18.54 1.23
CA SER A 248 14.59 -17.83 0.33
C SER A 248 15.44 -16.80 1.08
N CYS A 249 14.82 -16.04 1.99
CA CYS A 249 15.53 -15.08 2.84
C CYS A 249 16.65 -15.75 3.63
N ILE A 250 16.34 -16.82 4.37
CA ILE A 250 17.31 -17.53 5.21
C ILE A 250 18.41 -18.16 4.36
N ASN A 251 18.08 -18.81 3.24
CA ASN A 251 19.08 -19.38 2.34
C ASN A 251 20.04 -18.33 1.78
N ASN A 252 19.54 -17.17 1.32
CA ASN A 252 20.39 -16.12 0.80
C ASN A 252 21.35 -15.55 1.85
N LEU A 253 20.92 -15.45 3.11
CA LEU A 253 21.78 -15.01 4.21
C LEU A 253 22.79 -16.10 4.61
N MET A 254 22.36 -17.36 4.68
CA MET A 254 23.20 -18.50 5.02
C MET A 254 24.28 -18.75 3.95
N ASP A 255 23.91 -18.73 2.68
CA ASP A 255 24.84 -18.86 1.54
C ASP A 255 25.88 -17.74 1.55
N ASN A 256 25.48 -16.52 1.94
CA ASN A 256 26.40 -15.40 2.11
C ASN A 256 27.38 -15.64 3.27
N ALA A 257 26.89 -16.07 4.44
CA ALA A 257 27.74 -16.39 5.59
C ALA A 257 28.75 -17.50 5.26
N LEU A 258 28.28 -18.61 4.68
CA LEU A 258 29.13 -19.73 4.26
C LEU A 258 30.18 -19.30 3.24
N ARG A 259 29.80 -18.44 2.29
CA ARG A 259 30.72 -17.94 1.27
C ARG A 259 31.88 -17.11 1.84
N TYR A 260 31.58 -16.18 2.75
CA TYR A 260 32.55 -15.18 3.20
C TYR A 260 33.26 -15.56 4.50
N ALA A 261 32.67 -16.44 5.31
CA ALA A 261 33.22 -16.86 6.60
C ALA A 261 33.50 -18.38 6.68
N GLY A 262 32.99 -19.18 5.75
CA GLY A 262 33.12 -20.65 5.76
C GLY A 262 32.17 -21.36 6.74
N GLN A 263 31.55 -20.62 7.66
CA GLN A 263 30.62 -21.12 8.66
C GLN A 263 29.46 -20.14 8.86
N ALA A 264 28.32 -20.63 9.34
CA ALA A 264 27.15 -19.82 9.68
C ALA A 264 26.51 -20.28 10.99
N HIS A 265 26.12 -19.33 11.84
CA HIS A 265 25.33 -19.63 13.04
C HIS A 265 23.98 -18.91 12.97
N ILE A 266 22.88 -19.64 13.10
CA ILE A 266 21.53 -19.09 13.10
C ILE A 266 20.98 -19.13 14.52
N GLU A 267 20.67 -17.96 15.09
CA GLU A 267 20.07 -17.83 16.42
C GLU A 267 18.61 -17.37 16.29
N LEU A 268 17.70 -18.10 16.93
CA LEU A 268 16.29 -17.79 17.03
C LEU A 268 15.97 -17.21 18.42
N GLN A 269 15.57 -15.95 18.45
CA GLN A 269 15.16 -15.29 19.69
C GLN A 269 13.69 -14.89 19.60
N ASP A 270 12.86 -15.63 20.32
CA ASP A 270 11.44 -15.37 20.40
C ASP A 270 11.11 -14.28 21.44
N GLN A 271 10.50 -13.18 20.98
CA GLN A 271 10.06 -12.07 21.84
C GLN A 271 8.54 -11.92 21.76
N ARG A 272 7.95 -11.12 22.67
CA ARG A 272 6.49 -10.93 22.73
C ARG A 272 5.90 -10.33 21.45
N GLU A 273 6.55 -9.32 20.87
CA GLU A 273 6.01 -8.56 19.74
C GLU A 273 6.61 -8.97 18.38
N GLN A 274 7.71 -9.70 18.39
CA GLN A 274 8.45 -10.05 17.18
C GLN A 274 9.31 -11.29 17.38
N LEU A 275 9.57 -12.00 16.29
CA LEU A 275 10.60 -13.02 16.20
C LEU A 275 11.87 -12.38 15.62
N LEU A 276 13.00 -12.60 16.28
CA LEU A 276 14.31 -12.25 15.74
C LEU A 276 15.01 -13.51 15.22
N ILE A 277 15.45 -13.48 13.97
CA ILE A 277 16.29 -14.51 13.36
C ILE A 277 17.63 -13.84 13.04
N ARG A 278 18.69 -14.26 13.73
CA ARG A 278 20.04 -13.72 13.53
C ARG A 278 20.85 -14.74 12.73
N VAL A 279 21.37 -14.36 11.57
CA VAL A 279 22.36 -15.13 10.83
C VAL A 279 23.72 -14.49 11.06
N ILE A 280 24.57 -15.19 11.81
CA ILE A 280 25.83 -14.71 12.35
C ILE A 280 26.98 -15.37 11.59
N ASP A 281 27.90 -14.55 11.10
CA ASP A 281 29.16 -14.99 10.53
C ASP A 281 30.36 -14.25 11.15
N HIS A 282 31.54 -14.85 10.99
CA HIS A 282 32.83 -14.31 11.42
C HIS A 282 33.76 -14.05 10.23
N GLY A 283 33.16 -13.58 9.12
CA GLY A 283 33.90 -13.20 7.92
C GLY A 283 34.57 -11.82 8.02
N PRO A 284 34.93 -11.20 6.89
CA PRO A 284 35.54 -9.85 6.89
C PRO A 284 34.58 -8.74 7.36
N GLY A 285 33.27 -9.02 7.48
CA GLY A 285 32.26 -8.05 7.85
C GLY A 285 31.98 -7.00 6.77
N ILE A 286 31.15 -6.02 7.11
CA ILE A 286 30.79 -4.90 6.22
C ILE A 286 30.92 -3.58 6.97
N ALA A 287 31.70 -2.66 6.41
CA ALA A 287 31.87 -1.31 6.93
C ALA A 287 30.51 -0.59 7.04
N ALA A 288 30.31 0.17 8.12
CA ALA A 288 29.01 0.74 8.47
C ALA A 288 28.40 1.62 7.37
N ASP A 289 29.24 2.36 6.63
CA ASP A 289 28.87 3.22 5.50
C ASP A 289 28.34 2.44 4.28
N LYS A 290 28.65 1.14 4.18
CA LYS A 290 28.25 0.28 3.06
C LYS A 290 27.12 -0.70 3.39
N ARG A 291 26.69 -0.79 4.66
CA ARG A 291 25.66 -1.75 5.10
C ARG A 291 24.30 -1.52 4.44
N GLU A 292 23.97 -0.28 4.09
CA GLU A 292 22.74 0.01 3.37
C GLU A 292 22.88 -0.31 1.86
N ALA A 293 24.03 0.05 1.28
CA ALA A 293 24.29 -0.13 -0.15
C ALA A 293 24.32 -1.61 -0.58
N VAL A 294 24.71 -2.54 0.31
CA VAL A 294 24.71 -3.98 -0.03
C VAL A 294 23.33 -4.57 -0.28
N PHE A 295 22.27 -3.88 0.10
CA PHE A 295 20.92 -4.28 -0.25
C PHE A 295 20.46 -3.79 -1.63
N GLU A 296 21.23 -2.91 -2.29
CA GLU A 296 20.93 -2.48 -3.66
C GLU A 296 21.14 -3.64 -4.65
N PRO A 297 20.20 -3.85 -5.60
CA PRO A 297 20.33 -4.90 -6.60
C PRO A 297 21.65 -4.77 -7.38
N PHE A 298 22.34 -5.89 -7.57
CA PHE A 298 23.61 -5.98 -8.31
C PHE A 298 24.80 -5.26 -7.65
N PHE A 299 24.64 -4.74 -6.43
CA PHE A 299 25.73 -4.11 -5.71
C PHE A 299 26.70 -5.17 -5.15
N ARG A 300 28.02 -4.88 -5.25
CA ARG A 300 29.08 -5.73 -4.72
C ARG A 300 30.15 -4.86 -4.05
N LEU A 301 30.63 -5.30 -2.88
CA LEU A 301 31.71 -4.63 -2.14
C LEU A 301 33.07 -4.76 -2.84
N GLU A 302 33.32 -5.90 -3.49
CA GLU A 302 34.53 -6.13 -4.27
C GLU A 302 34.34 -5.62 -5.70
N GLY A 303 35.04 -4.55 -6.05
CA GLY A 303 35.03 -4.01 -7.41
C GLY A 303 35.66 -4.99 -8.40
N SER A 304 34.86 -5.86 -9.02
CA SER A 304 35.09 -6.68 -10.23
C SER A 304 36.38 -7.55 -10.32
N ARG A 305 37.38 -7.38 -9.46
CA ARG A 305 38.74 -7.92 -9.64
C ARG A 305 39.04 -9.17 -8.81
N ASN A 306 38.24 -9.49 -7.80
CA ASN A 306 38.25 -10.81 -7.17
C ASN A 306 37.15 -11.67 -7.80
N ARG A 307 37.49 -12.35 -8.89
CA ARG A 307 36.60 -13.30 -9.58
C ARG A 307 36.24 -14.54 -8.72
N ASN A 308 36.90 -14.74 -7.58
CA ASN A 308 36.67 -15.90 -6.71
C ASN A 308 35.46 -15.74 -5.75
N SER A 309 34.89 -14.54 -5.60
CA SER A 309 33.71 -14.31 -4.73
C SER A 309 32.36 -14.38 -5.48
N GLY A 310 32.31 -15.05 -6.65
CA GLY A 310 31.22 -15.21 -7.63
C GLY A 310 29.74 -15.13 -7.18
N GLY A 311 29.28 -13.94 -6.80
CA GLY A 311 27.88 -13.66 -6.47
C GLY A 311 27.37 -12.49 -7.30
N VAL A 312 26.08 -12.54 -7.65
CA VAL A 312 25.42 -11.54 -8.52
C VAL A 312 25.17 -10.22 -7.80
N GLY A 313 25.25 -10.20 -6.46
CA GLY A 313 24.81 -9.06 -5.66
C GLY A 313 23.28 -8.97 -5.54
N LEU A 314 22.57 -10.09 -5.68
CA LEU A 314 21.11 -10.14 -5.52
C LEU A 314 20.66 -10.75 -4.19
N GLY A 315 21.50 -11.55 -3.52
CA GLY A 315 21.07 -12.31 -2.35
C GLY A 315 20.59 -11.44 -1.18
N MET A 316 21.35 -10.38 -0.84
CA MET A 316 20.94 -9.43 0.20
C MET A 316 19.67 -8.67 -0.17
N THR A 317 19.52 -8.29 -1.44
CA THR A 317 18.31 -7.63 -1.96
C THR A 317 17.09 -8.54 -1.80
N ILE A 318 17.20 -9.80 -2.24
CA ILE A 318 16.15 -10.82 -2.12
C ILE A 318 15.75 -11.01 -0.66
N ALA A 319 16.72 -11.16 0.24
CA ALA A 319 16.47 -11.31 1.66
C ALA A 319 15.74 -10.10 2.25
N ARG A 320 16.12 -8.87 1.88
CA ARG A 320 15.46 -7.65 2.37
C ARG A 320 14.02 -7.55 1.87
N GLU A 321 13.79 -7.77 0.58
CA GLU A 321 12.44 -7.73 0.00
C GLU A 321 11.55 -8.84 0.60
N ALA A 322 12.08 -10.03 0.84
CA ALA A 322 11.35 -11.13 1.48
C ALA A 322 10.95 -10.79 2.94
N ALA A 323 11.83 -10.15 3.72
CA ALA A 323 11.50 -9.68 5.06
C ALA A 323 10.42 -8.57 5.04
N GLN A 324 10.58 -7.58 4.16
CA GLN A 324 9.65 -6.44 4.04
C GLN A 324 8.25 -6.86 3.60
N ARG A 325 8.14 -7.81 2.65
CA ARG A 325 6.84 -8.36 2.20
C ARG A 325 6.02 -9.01 3.32
N GLN A 326 6.68 -9.44 4.38
CA GLN A 326 6.06 -10.05 5.56
C GLN A 326 5.83 -9.04 6.70
N GLY A 327 5.95 -7.73 6.41
CA GLY A 327 5.84 -6.67 7.42
C GLY A 327 7.05 -6.57 8.34
N GLY A 328 8.14 -7.29 8.03
CA GLY A 328 9.36 -7.33 8.81
C GLY A 328 10.44 -6.38 8.32
N GLN A 329 11.62 -6.49 8.94
CA GLN A 329 12.81 -5.70 8.61
C GLN A 329 14.05 -6.60 8.60
N LEU A 330 15.03 -6.24 7.77
CA LEU A 330 16.35 -6.89 7.74
C LEU A 330 17.43 -5.83 7.93
N ASN A 331 18.23 -5.97 8.99
CA ASN A 331 19.31 -5.06 9.31
C ASN A 331 20.64 -5.81 9.43
N LEU A 332 21.75 -5.10 9.20
CA LEU A 332 23.09 -5.62 9.38
C LEU A 332 23.77 -4.99 10.60
N GLU A 333 24.20 -5.85 11.51
CA GLU A 333 24.90 -5.52 12.74
C GLU A 333 26.34 -6.07 12.67
N GLU A 334 27.22 -5.51 13.49
CA GLU A 334 28.58 -6.04 13.64
C GLU A 334 28.55 -7.23 14.61
N THR A 335 29.21 -8.32 14.25
CA THR A 335 29.32 -9.48 15.14
C THR A 335 30.40 -9.23 16.19
N PRO A 336 30.15 -9.49 17.49
CA PRO A 336 31.20 -9.48 18.51
C PRO A 336 32.35 -10.42 18.11
N GLY A 337 33.58 -9.91 18.09
CA GLY A 337 34.75 -10.67 17.63
C GLY A 337 35.03 -10.55 16.12
N GLY A 338 34.24 -9.77 15.38
CA GLY A 338 34.40 -9.54 13.95
C GLY A 338 33.42 -10.38 13.11
N GLY A 339 33.06 -9.85 11.93
CA GLY A 339 32.10 -10.46 11.00
C GLY A 339 30.82 -9.64 10.82
N LEU A 340 29.77 -10.30 10.38
CA LEU A 340 28.47 -9.69 10.10
C LEU A 340 27.35 -10.48 10.76
N THR A 341 26.41 -9.78 11.37
CA THR A 341 25.16 -10.37 11.87
C THR A 341 23.99 -9.78 11.10
N ALA A 342 23.34 -10.59 10.28
CA ALA A 342 22.10 -10.22 9.60
C ALA A 342 20.90 -10.54 10.50
N VAL A 343 20.13 -9.52 10.89
CA VAL A 343 19.01 -9.63 11.82
C VAL A 343 17.70 -9.43 11.07
N ILE A 344 16.94 -10.51 10.91
CA ILE A 344 15.56 -10.46 10.43
C ILE A 344 14.64 -10.24 11.65
N ARG A 345 13.76 -9.24 11.56
CA ARG A 345 12.70 -8.97 12.54
C ARG A 345 11.35 -9.23 11.89
N LEU A 346 10.59 -10.19 12.39
CA LEU A 346 9.24 -10.49 11.91
C LEU A 346 8.21 -10.18 13.00
N PRO A 347 7.15 -9.42 12.72
CA PRO A 347 6.13 -9.09 13.72
C PRO A 347 5.33 -10.33 14.14
N ARG A 348 4.97 -10.41 15.42
CA ARG A 348 3.94 -11.34 15.90
C ARG A 348 2.58 -10.66 15.76
N HIS A 349 1.74 -11.17 14.87
CA HIS A 349 0.37 -10.69 14.64
C HIS A 349 -0.64 -11.32 15.59
#